data_AF-A0A1Q5UMK9-F1
#
_entry.id   AF-A0A1Q5UMK9-F1
#
_cell.length_a   1.000
_cell.length_b   1.000
_cell.length_c   1.000
_cell.angle_alpha   90.00
_cell.angle_beta   90.00
_cell.angle_gamma   90.00
#
_symmetry.space_group_name_H-M   'P 1'
#
loop_
_entity.id
_entity.type
_entity.pdbx_description
1 polymer ?
#
loop_
_entity_poly.entity_id
_entity_poly.type
_entity_poly.pdbx_seq_one_letter_code
_entity_poly.pdbx_strand_id
1 'polypeptide(L)'
;MPADPRESRTTKGSGVVKSAPSRKRKATANSSPAPESEHSNIRRRSQNVKDIPEDPISSLSASTVISAIETYRKKFPIANFLHYPSLISDVSSSFESVDSVFIASLLSLCVRFMSSDGLEDEETYAGYAQKHLPHRVMEAPSLYLAQSLVMISFYEWGTGRPYQAWMYSGMATYMIQSLLKMADDSMEHSPHEFHASQTQYEQLVRTYWCCFAQDCELSSGARQHFALSFSQISVPLPISDRDFTFNQLPDRRLMPVDMNKKCPQANNLTIENGLTIVIRGFDIFVRILRFANEHRRSLASFSSDESPTSALHKTWHRLKAELDEWRSLQDRTVKYPDTSAQAHVALGYGELFAYINLLYFMSIVFLHRDRFLSNLKPHSDVFHDMTDDDQYQPDTIQQLFEAAQHISSILSALEASEASVMTPYSGFSVFVAAHINMYGTLVPQRYPGGLDRAEDEKTQNMMYLERLSTLWPVGRSWWRTVQDANRFYETVKSTQTHPESVMHSPRRFALAGTLDEYGDIRSRPNRELDTTRAMTAEARELQNTHQEQGRTSSSPGHEGDVAFFSKEQSATGSHPDLETDMFQWPFIDASWSVGFDAGLDGLWHHSGLFDPNSAMR
;
A
#
# COMPACT_ATOMS: atom_id res chain seq x y z
N MET A 1 -22.92 -31.19 -60.52
CA MET A 1 -23.70 -30.53 -61.58
C MET A 1 -22.91 -29.34 -62.08
N PRO A 2 -22.69 -29.18 -63.40
CA PRO A 2 -21.76 -28.19 -63.95
C PRO A 2 -22.44 -26.94 -64.54
N ALA A 3 -21.71 -25.82 -64.58
CA ALA A 3 -21.86 -24.75 -65.56
C ALA A 3 -20.57 -23.88 -65.61
N ASP A 4 -20.07 -23.65 -66.82
CA ASP A 4 -18.84 -22.94 -67.21
C ASP A 4 -19.04 -22.46 -68.68
N PRO A 5 -18.14 -21.74 -69.37
CA PRO A 5 -17.32 -20.56 -69.05
C PRO A 5 -17.84 -19.29 -69.79
N ARG A 6 -17.09 -18.16 -69.75
CA ARG A 6 -16.67 -17.32 -70.92
C ARG A 6 -16.10 -15.94 -70.51
N GLU A 7 -14.83 -15.63 -70.78
CA GLU A 7 -14.21 -15.09 -72.03
C GLU A 7 -14.09 -13.55 -72.12
N SER A 8 -12.92 -13.05 -71.67
CA SER A 8 -12.10 -11.97 -72.26
C SER A 8 -12.69 -10.86 -73.14
N ARG A 9 -12.34 -9.59 -72.83
CA ARG A 9 -11.75 -8.69 -73.85
C ARG A 9 -10.95 -7.50 -73.27
N THR A 10 -9.91 -7.09 -74.00
CA THR A 10 -9.05 -5.91 -73.74
C THR A 10 -9.20 -4.85 -74.82
N THR A 11 -9.15 -3.55 -74.47
CA THR A 11 -8.75 -2.46 -75.41
C THR A 11 -8.23 -1.21 -74.69
N LYS A 12 -7.53 -0.33 -75.42
CA LYS A 12 -6.85 0.88 -74.92
C LYS A 12 -7.53 2.18 -75.42
N GLY A 13 -7.29 3.30 -74.73
CA GLY A 13 -7.52 4.67 -75.21
C GLY A 13 -7.59 5.67 -74.04
N SER A 14 -6.56 6.45 -73.69
CA SER A 14 -5.88 7.53 -74.43
C SER A 14 -6.67 8.85 -74.48
N GLY A 15 -6.36 9.77 -73.56
CA GLY A 15 -6.81 11.17 -73.54
C GLY A 15 -5.93 11.99 -72.59
N VAL A 16 -5.41 13.13 -73.07
CA VAL A 16 -4.38 13.94 -72.39
C VAL A 16 -4.78 15.42 -72.43
N VAL A 17 -4.22 16.25 -71.52
CA VAL A 17 -3.87 17.70 -71.65
C VAL A 17 -4.41 18.61 -70.52
N LYS A 18 -3.50 19.09 -69.64
CA LYS A 18 -3.21 20.47 -69.15
C LYS A 18 -4.39 21.40 -68.67
N SER A 19 -4.23 22.38 -67.77
CA SER A 19 -3.17 22.78 -66.80
C SER A 19 -3.69 23.89 -65.85
N ALA A 20 -2.97 24.17 -64.76
CA ALA A 20 -3.17 25.28 -63.80
C ALA A 20 -2.68 26.67 -64.38
N PRO A 21 -2.53 27.83 -63.64
CA PRO A 21 -2.59 28.06 -62.17
C PRO A 21 -3.10 29.45 -61.63
N SER A 22 -3.03 29.61 -60.29
CA SER A 22 -3.00 30.87 -59.49
C SER A 22 -4.36 31.59 -59.24
N ARG A 23 -4.53 32.51 -58.27
CA ARG A 23 -3.58 33.42 -57.56
C ARG A 23 -4.07 33.86 -56.15
N LYS A 24 -3.17 34.37 -55.29
CA LYS A 24 -3.42 34.81 -53.87
C LYS A 24 -4.02 36.24 -53.73
N ARG A 25 -4.65 36.56 -52.57
CA ARG A 25 -4.75 37.94 -51.99
C ARG A 25 -4.94 37.94 -50.45
N LYS A 26 -4.78 39.09 -49.77
CA LYS A 26 -4.63 39.26 -48.30
C LYS A 26 -5.06 40.68 -47.82
N ALA A 27 -5.81 40.79 -46.70
CA ALA A 27 -6.21 42.02 -45.94
C ALA A 27 -6.83 41.59 -44.56
N THR A 28 -6.95 42.28 -43.41
CA THR A 28 -6.62 43.62 -42.80
C THR A 28 -7.50 44.85 -43.13
N ALA A 29 -7.98 45.71 -42.19
CA ALA A 29 -8.05 45.70 -40.70
C ALA A 29 -8.96 46.87 -40.16
N ASN A 30 -9.27 46.91 -38.85
CA ASN A 30 -9.82 48.04 -38.03
C ASN A 30 -11.32 48.45 -38.26
N SER A 31 -12.10 49.05 -37.31
CA SER A 31 -11.94 49.40 -35.87
C SER A 31 -13.29 49.65 -35.11
N SER A 32 -13.22 49.70 -33.76
CA SER A 32 -14.15 49.92 -32.60
C SER A 32 -15.24 51.06 -32.69
N PRO A 33 -16.12 51.34 -31.67
CA PRO A 33 -16.12 50.92 -30.22
C PRO A 33 -17.45 50.70 -29.41
N ALA A 34 -17.30 50.03 -28.24
CA ALA A 34 -18.00 50.20 -26.93
C ALA A 34 -19.54 49.94 -26.78
N PRO A 35 -20.11 49.78 -25.55
CA PRO A 35 -19.50 49.77 -24.21
C PRO A 35 -19.75 48.51 -23.30
N GLU A 36 -19.10 48.58 -22.14
CA GLU A 36 -19.10 47.77 -20.91
C GLU A 36 -20.37 47.03 -20.43
N SER A 37 -20.13 45.89 -19.77
CA SER A 37 -20.72 45.58 -18.46
C SER A 37 -19.72 44.81 -17.57
N GLU A 38 -19.62 45.17 -16.29
CA GLU A 38 -18.66 44.57 -15.35
C GLU A 38 -19.28 43.39 -14.59
N HIS A 39 -18.53 42.28 -14.45
CA HIS A 39 -18.72 41.35 -13.34
C HIS A 39 -17.37 40.85 -12.79
N SER A 40 -17.29 40.77 -11.46
CA SER A 40 -16.05 40.66 -10.71
C SER A 40 -15.53 39.21 -10.63
N ASN A 41 -14.37 38.97 -11.25
CA ASN A 41 -13.66 37.70 -11.13
C ASN A 41 -13.08 37.51 -9.72
N ILE A 42 -13.79 36.80 -8.85
CA ILE A 42 -13.25 36.30 -7.59
C ILE A 42 -12.17 35.27 -7.91
N ARG A 43 -10.91 35.68 -7.72
CA ARG A 43 -9.71 34.89 -8.01
C ARG A 43 -9.64 33.67 -7.08
N ARG A 44 -10.22 32.54 -7.50
CA ARG A 44 -9.94 31.24 -6.86
C ARG A 44 -8.43 31.01 -6.94
N ARG A 45 -7.83 30.71 -5.79
CA ARG A 45 -6.39 30.49 -5.63
C ARG A 45 -6.04 29.08 -6.13
N SER A 46 -5.98 28.91 -7.46
CA SER A 46 -5.39 27.70 -8.05
C SER A 46 -4.02 27.47 -7.43
N GLN A 47 -3.73 26.22 -7.07
CA GLN A 47 -2.36 25.83 -6.70
C GLN A 47 -1.47 26.07 -7.93
N ASN A 48 -0.28 26.62 -7.71
CA ASN A 48 0.69 26.78 -8.78
C ASN A 48 1.18 25.39 -9.20
N VAL A 49 0.61 24.87 -10.29
CA VAL A 49 1.30 23.88 -11.11
C VAL A 49 2.59 24.56 -11.56
N LYS A 50 3.76 24.07 -11.10
CA LYS A 50 5.04 24.39 -11.76
C LYS A 50 4.86 23.94 -13.23
N ASP A 51 5.21 24.77 -14.20
CA ASP A 51 5.22 24.32 -15.60
C ASP A 51 6.18 23.13 -15.74
N ILE A 52 5.61 21.92 -15.88
CA ILE A 52 6.39 20.69 -16.02
C ILE A 52 7.19 20.81 -17.32
N PRO A 53 8.53 20.61 -17.32
CA PRO A 53 9.35 20.69 -18.52
C PRO A 53 8.77 19.83 -19.66
N GLU A 54 8.86 20.30 -20.90
CA GLU A 54 8.30 19.58 -22.07
C GLU A 54 8.85 18.15 -22.16
N ASP A 55 10.14 17.97 -21.84
CA ASP A 55 10.75 16.69 -21.51
C ASP A 55 11.92 16.85 -20.49
N PRO A 56 11.76 16.40 -19.22
CA PRO A 56 12.81 16.45 -18.20
C PRO A 56 13.88 15.36 -18.36
N ILE A 57 13.75 14.46 -19.34
CA ILE A 57 14.74 13.41 -19.64
C ILE A 57 15.77 13.90 -20.68
N SER A 58 15.36 14.79 -21.58
CA SER A 58 16.18 15.35 -22.68
C SER A 58 17.50 16.01 -22.26
N SER A 59 17.61 16.47 -21.01
CA SER A 59 18.80 17.11 -20.44
C SER A 59 19.75 16.15 -19.71
N LEU A 60 19.35 14.88 -19.51
CA LEU A 60 20.07 13.93 -18.67
C LEU A 60 21.23 13.27 -19.40
N SER A 61 22.25 12.88 -18.64
CA SER A 61 23.37 12.09 -19.16
C SER A 61 23.15 10.60 -18.97
N ALA A 62 23.73 9.79 -19.86
CA ALA A 62 23.72 8.32 -19.73
C ALA A 62 24.29 7.84 -18.39
N SER A 63 25.30 8.51 -17.81
CA SER A 63 25.85 8.14 -16.50
C SER A 63 24.89 8.47 -15.35
N THR A 64 24.12 9.55 -15.44
CA THR A 64 23.04 9.87 -14.49
C THR A 64 21.98 8.75 -14.49
N VAL A 65 21.60 8.28 -15.69
CA VAL A 65 20.61 7.20 -15.86
C VAL A 65 21.16 5.84 -15.39
N ILE A 66 22.41 5.51 -15.68
CA ILE A 66 23.07 4.29 -15.16
C ILE A 66 23.15 4.33 -13.62
N SER A 67 23.39 5.49 -13.02
CA SER A 67 23.34 5.68 -11.56
C SER A 67 21.92 5.45 -11.00
N ALA A 68 20.87 5.88 -11.72
CA ALA A 68 19.48 5.58 -11.36
C ALA A 68 19.17 4.08 -11.48
N ILE A 69 19.66 3.39 -12.51
CA ILE A 69 19.50 1.93 -12.70
C ILE A 69 20.16 1.15 -11.55
N GLU A 70 21.37 1.50 -11.15
CA GLU A 70 22.07 0.88 -10.02
C GLU A 70 21.45 1.24 -8.65
N THR A 71 20.84 2.43 -8.53
CA THR A 71 20.04 2.82 -7.36
C THR A 71 18.77 1.97 -7.26
N TYR A 72 18.06 1.80 -8.38
CA TYR A 72 16.85 0.98 -8.47
C TYR A 72 17.12 -0.47 -8.05
N ARG A 73 18.17 -1.07 -8.61
CA ARG A 73 18.63 -2.43 -8.31
C ARG A 73 18.82 -2.68 -6.81
N LYS A 74 19.37 -1.72 -6.09
CA LYS A 74 19.68 -1.84 -4.66
C LYS A 74 18.47 -1.54 -3.77
N LYS A 75 17.70 -0.49 -4.09
CA LYS A 75 16.61 0.00 -3.22
C LYS A 75 15.24 -0.60 -3.50
N PHE A 76 15.04 -1.25 -4.65
CA PHE A 76 13.79 -1.93 -5.01
C PHE A 76 14.03 -3.41 -5.41
N PRO A 77 14.66 -4.24 -4.56
CA PRO A 77 15.07 -5.60 -4.92
C PRO A 77 13.87 -6.53 -5.20
N ILE A 78 12.69 -6.25 -4.64
CA ILE A 78 11.44 -6.97 -4.95
C ILE A 78 10.94 -6.73 -6.39
N ALA A 79 11.46 -5.68 -7.05
CA ALA A 79 11.14 -5.27 -8.41
C ALA A 79 12.30 -5.55 -9.39
N ASN A 80 13.12 -6.56 -9.11
CA ASN A 80 14.24 -7.00 -9.96
C ASN A 80 13.75 -7.71 -11.24
N PHE A 81 13.04 -6.98 -12.12
CA PHE A 81 12.55 -7.43 -13.43
C PHE A 81 13.31 -6.83 -14.62
N LEU A 82 14.33 -6.01 -14.37
CA LEU A 82 15.17 -5.39 -15.39
C LEU A 82 16.41 -6.24 -15.63
N HIS A 83 16.71 -6.56 -16.89
CA HIS A 83 18.00 -7.17 -17.22
C HIS A 83 19.09 -6.09 -17.27
N TYR A 84 19.66 -5.78 -16.11
CA TYR A 84 20.61 -4.67 -15.94
C TYR A 84 21.78 -4.64 -16.94
N PRO A 85 22.43 -5.77 -17.30
CA PRO A 85 23.52 -5.75 -18.28
C PRO A 85 23.08 -5.25 -19.67
N SER A 86 21.89 -5.64 -20.14
CA SER A 86 21.33 -5.14 -21.41
C SER A 86 20.95 -3.67 -21.29
N LEU A 87 20.18 -3.30 -20.26
CA LEU A 87 19.69 -1.92 -20.11
C LEU A 87 20.85 -0.91 -19.97
N ILE A 88 21.92 -1.27 -19.25
CA ILE A 88 23.13 -0.44 -19.14
C ILE A 88 23.86 -0.36 -20.49
N SER A 89 23.93 -1.45 -21.26
CA SER A 89 24.50 -1.45 -22.62
C SER A 89 23.69 -0.56 -23.56
N ASP A 90 22.36 -0.62 -23.52
CA ASP A 90 21.46 0.16 -24.36
C ASP A 90 21.56 1.66 -24.04
N VAL A 91 21.51 2.04 -22.76
CA VAL A 91 21.71 3.43 -22.30
C VAL A 91 23.11 3.95 -22.65
N SER A 92 24.15 3.11 -22.57
CA SER A 92 25.52 3.51 -22.92
C SER A 92 25.75 3.69 -24.42
N SER A 93 25.02 2.95 -25.26
CA SER A 93 25.24 2.92 -26.71
C SER A 93 24.30 3.85 -27.47
N SER A 94 23.05 3.95 -27.02
CA SER A 94 21.93 4.50 -27.77
C SER A 94 20.88 5.12 -26.81
N PHE A 95 21.29 6.05 -25.94
CA PHE A 95 20.40 6.65 -24.91
C PHE A 95 19.07 7.15 -25.49
N GLU A 96 19.08 7.82 -26.65
CA GLU A 96 17.89 8.33 -27.35
C GLU A 96 16.88 7.24 -27.78
N SER A 97 17.26 5.95 -27.75
CA SER A 97 16.38 4.82 -28.07
C SER A 97 15.65 4.23 -26.85
N VAL A 98 16.01 4.66 -25.63
CA VAL A 98 15.38 4.18 -24.39
C VAL A 98 14.19 5.09 -24.05
N ASP A 99 13.05 4.48 -23.74
CA ASP A 99 11.77 5.18 -23.61
C ASP A 99 11.77 6.23 -22.48
N SER A 100 11.49 7.50 -22.81
CA SER A 100 11.51 8.60 -21.84
C SER A 100 10.52 8.44 -20.69
N VAL A 101 9.36 7.79 -20.95
CA VAL A 101 8.35 7.53 -19.91
C VAL A 101 8.85 6.46 -18.94
N PHE A 102 9.64 5.49 -19.42
CA PHE A 102 10.32 4.50 -18.59
C PHE A 102 11.43 5.15 -17.74
N ILE A 103 12.28 6.00 -18.33
CA ILE A 103 13.33 6.71 -17.56
C ILE A 103 12.71 7.66 -16.52
N ALA A 104 11.61 8.35 -16.84
CA ALA A 104 10.88 9.17 -15.88
C ALA A 104 10.27 8.34 -14.74
N SER A 105 9.68 7.18 -15.05
CA SER A 105 9.14 6.26 -14.04
C SER A 105 10.24 5.71 -13.12
N LEU A 106 11.41 5.37 -13.68
CA LEU A 106 12.60 4.96 -12.92
C LEU A 106 13.08 6.06 -11.96
N LEU A 107 13.20 7.30 -12.44
CA LEU A 107 13.66 8.44 -11.65
C LEU A 107 12.69 8.83 -10.53
N SER A 108 11.37 8.72 -10.77
CA SER A 108 10.34 8.94 -9.72
C SER A 108 10.54 8.07 -8.47
N LEU A 109 11.19 6.91 -8.62
CA LEU A 109 11.56 6.01 -7.53
C LEU A 109 12.97 6.28 -6.98
N CYS A 110 13.93 6.59 -7.85
CA CYS A 110 15.36 6.58 -7.50
C CYS A 110 15.91 7.91 -6.99
N VAL A 111 15.42 9.06 -7.47
CA VAL A 111 16.02 10.38 -7.19
C VAL A 111 16.18 10.66 -5.70
N ARG A 112 15.20 10.30 -4.87
CA ARG A 112 15.23 10.43 -3.40
C ARG A 112 16.39 9.70 -2.69
N PHE A 113 17.10 8.81 -3.39
CA PHE A 113 18.25 8.05 -2.89
C PHE A 113 19.57 8.42 -3.61
N MET A 114 19.53 9.41 -4.51
CA MET A 114 20.68 9.84 -5.31
C MET A 114 21.23 11.17 -4.78
N SER A 115 22.52 11.44 -5.04
CA SER A 115 23.20 12.68 -4.60
C SER A 115 23.84 13.42 -5.79
N SER A 116 23.15 13.43 -6.94
CA SER A 116 23.62 14.11 -8.14
C SER A 116 23.07 15.53 -8.20
N ASP A 117 23.96 16.51 -8.29
CA ASP A 117 23.60 17.86 -8.74
C ASP A 117 22.92 17.77 -10.12
N GLY A 118 21.92 18.64 -10.36
CA GLY A 118 21.23 18.75 -11.65
C GLY A 118 20.09 17.76 -11.91
N LEU A 119 19.70 16.94 -10.93
CA LEU A 119 18.40 16.24 -10.95
C LEU A 119 17.29 17.15 -10.39
N GLU A 120 16.10 17.05 -10.97
CA GLU A 120 14.87 17.71 -10.48
C GLU A 120 14.22 16.90 -9.33
N ASP A 121 13.26 17.51 -8.62
CA ASP A 121 12.43 16.81 -7.62
C ASP A 121 11.76 15.55 -8.23
N GLU A 122 11.51 14.49 -7.46
CA GLU A 122 10.94 13.26 -8.02
C GLU A 122 9.53 13.45 -8.59
N GLU A 123 8.81 14.47 -8.12
CA GLU A 123 7.49 14.87 -8.59
C GLU A 123 7.52 15.34 -10.05
N THR A 124 8.64 15.94 -10.51
CA THR A 124 8.83 16.36 -11.90
C THR A 124 8.84 15.15 -12.84
N TYR A 125 9.60 14.11 -12.49
CA TYR A 125 9.68 12.87 -13.27
C TYR A 125 8.38 12.06 -13.19
N ALA A 126 7.78 11.98 -12.00
CA ALA A 126 6.47 11.34 -11.83
C ALA A 126 5.38 12.04 -12.66
N GLY A 127 5.32 13.37 -12.63
CA GLY A 127 4.34 14.16 -13.38
C GLY A 127 4.48 13.97 -14.89
N TYR A 128 5.71 13.84 -15.41
CA TYR A 128 5.94 13.47 -16.80
C TYR A 128 5.45 12.05 -17.12
N ALA A 129 5.70 11.07 -16.24
CA ALA A 129 5.20 9.71 -16.43
C ALA A 129 3.67 9.65 -16.41
N GLN A 130 3.04 10.21 -15.37
CA GLN A 130 1.59 10.33 -15.19
C GLN A 130 0.89 11.02 -16.38
N LYS A 131 1.53 12.02 -16.99
CA LYS A 131 1.01 12.74 -18.18
C LYS A 131 0.92 11.85 -19.42
N HIS A 132 1.83 10.88 -19.60
CA HIS A 132 1.92 10.09 -20.83
C HIS A 132 1.36 8.66 -20.69
N LEU A 133 1.52 8.02 -19.54
CA LEU A 133 1.11 6.62 -19.31
C LEU A 133 -0.37 6.34 -19.65
N PRO A 134 -1.37 7.14 -19.23
CA PRO A 134 -2.78 6.86 -19.52
C PRO A 134 -3.15 6.86 -21.01
N HIS A 135 -2.43 7.64 -21.82
CA HIS A 135 -2.60 7.65 -23.27
C HIS A 135 -1.95 6.41 -23.90
N ARG A 136 -0.73 6.06 -23.45
CA ARG A 136 0.05 4.96 -24.01
C ARG A 136 -0.46 3.58 -23.62
N VAL A 137 -1.19 3.45 -22.51
CA VAL A 137 -1.91 2.21 -22.14
C VAL A 137 -2.92 1.75 -23.21
N MET A 138 -3.35 2.66 -24.10
CA MET A 138 -4.23 2.35 -25.25
C MET A 138 -3.47 2.03 -26.55
N GLU A 139 -2.13 2.07 -26.54
CA GLU A 139 -1.27 1.65 -27.65
C GLU A 139 -1.08 0.11 -27.67
N ALA A 140 -0.23 -0.41 -28.55
CA ALA A 140 0.17 -1.81 -28.49
C ALA A 140 0.91 -2.10 -27.16
N PRO A 141 0.60 -3.20 -26.46
CA PRO A 141 1.23 -3.53 -25.18
C PRO A 141 2.74 -3.72 -25.37
N SER A 142 3.55 -3.20 -24.44
CA SER A 142 5.01 -3.33 -24.48
C SER A 142 5.61 -3.52 -23.09
N LEU A 143 6.75 -4.21 -23.04
CA LEU A 143 7.43 -4.52 -21.78
C LEU A 143 7.84 -3.25 -21.00
N TYR A 144 8.44 -2.27 -21.69
CA TYR A 144 8.82 -0.99 -21.09
C TYR A 144 7.60 -0.24 -20.51
N LEU A 145 6.45 -0.28 -21.18
CA LEU A 145 5.23 0.37 -20.69
C LEU A 145 4.66 -0.37 -19.46
N ALA A 146 4.60 -1.70 -19.48
CA ALA A 146 4.19 -2.51 -18.32
C ALA A 146 5.10 -2.24 -17.10
N GLN A 147 6.41 -2.18 -17.32
CA GLN A 147 7.41 -1.89 -16.28
C GLN A 147 7.31 -0.46 -15.74
N SER A 148 7.02 0.51 -16.60
CA SER A 148 6.75 1.90 -16.20
C SER A 148 5.52 2.01 -15.29
N LEU A 149 4.46 1.25 -15.60
CA LEU A 149 3.24 1.18 -14.78
C LEU A 149 3.50 0.54 -13.40
N VAL A 150 4.33 -0.49 -13.33
CA VAL A 150 4.78 -1.09 -12.05
C VAL A 150 5.60 -0.08 -11.23
N MET A 151 6.53 0.65 -11.86
CA MET A 151 7.34 1.66 -11.18
C MET A 151 6.51 2.83 -10.63
N ILE A 152 5.63 3.42 -11.45
CA ILE A 152 4.79 4.52 -10.98
C ILE A 152 3.80 4.05 -9.90
N SER A 153 3.33 2.79 -9.94
CA SER A 153 2.48 2.22 -8.87
C SER A 153 3.17 2.27 -7.49
N PHE A 154 4.45 1.91 -7.40
CA PHE A 154 5.22 2.07 -6.16
C PHE A 154 5.37 3.53 -5.73
N TYR A 155 5.54 4.46 -6.68
CA TYR A 155 5.60 5.90 -6.39
C TYR A 155 4.26 6.44 -5.86
N GLU A 156 3.14 6.11 -6.49
CA GLU A 156 1.80 6.49 -6.03
C GLU A 156 1.51 5.97 -4.62
N TRP A 157 1.90 4.72 -4.33
CA TRP A 157 1.73 4.14 -3.00
C TRP A 157 2.59 4.84 -1.95
N GLY A 158 3.89 5.01 -2.22
CA GLY A 158 4.82 5.69 -1.31
C GLY A 158 4.51 7.19 -1.09
N THR A 159 3.82 7.82 -2.04
CA THR A 159 3.30 9.19 -1.91
C THR A 159 1.90 9.28 -1.32
N GLY A 160 1.31 8.16 -0.89
CA GLY A 160 0.04 8.13 -0.16
C GLY A 160 -1.21 8.22 -1.03
N ARG A 161 -1.14 7.82 -2.31
CA ARG A 161 -2.25 7.82 -3.27
C ARG A 161 -2.64 6.38 -3.69
N PRO A 162 -3.16 5.55 -2.75
CA PRO A 162 -3.33 4.11 -2.96
C PRO A 162 -4.30 3.72 -4.09
N TYR A 163 -5.28 4.57 -4.42
CA TYR A 163 -6.16 4.33 -5.57
C TYR A 163 -5.41 4.41 -6.90
N GLN A 164 -4.52 5.41 -7.06
CA GLN A 164 -3.73 5.56 -8.28
C GLN A 164 -2.68 4.44 -8.39
N ALA A 165 -2.08 4.03 -7.27
CA ALA A 165 -1.20 2.86 -7.21
C ALA A 165 -1.89 1.58 -7.71
N TRP A 166 -3.09 1.30 -7.19
CA TRP A 166 -3.90 0.14 -7.58
C TRP A 166 -4.33 0.20 -9.06
N MET A 167 -4.74 1.38 -9.55
CA MET A 167 -5.10 1.55 -10.95
C MET A 167 -3.93 1.25 -11.90
N TYR A 168 -2.74 1.80 -11.63
CA TYR A 168 -1.54 1.51 -12.43
C TYR A 168 -1.08 0.06 -12.30
N SER A 169 -1.20 -0.56 -11.11
CA SER A 169 -0.90 -1.99 -10.93
C SER A 169 -1.85 -2.90 -11.72
N GLY A 170 -3.15 -2.54 -11.78
CA GLY A 170 -4.13 -3.22 -12.62
C GLY A 170 -3.82 -3.09 -14.12
N MET A 171 -3.49 -1.88 -14.59
CA MET A 171 -3.05 -1.64 -15.97
C MET A 171 -1.80 -2.46 -16.32
N ALA A 172 -0.80 -2.49 -15.45
CA ALA A 172 0.40 -3.31 -15.61
C ALA A 172 0.04 -4.82 -15.68
N THR A 173 -0.85 -5.28 -14.80
CA THR A 173 -1.29 -6.68 -14.72
C THR A 173 -1.95 -7.16 -16.01
N TYR A 174 -2.89 -6.40 -16.59
CA TYR A 174 -3.52 -6.78 -17.85
C TYR A 174 -2.54 -6.72 -19.03
N MET A 175 -1.65 -5.72 -19.05
CA MET A 175 -0.64 -5.59 -20.10
C MET A 175 0.36 -6.75 -20.08
N ILE A 176 0.84 -7.14 -18.89
CA ILE A 176 1.83 -8.21 -18.75
C ILE A 176 1.22 -9.60 -18.97
N GLN A 177 -0.06 -9.81 -18.64
CA GLN A 177 -0.82 -11.00 -19.05
C GLN A 177 -0.94 -11.12 -20.57
N SER A 178 -1.24 -10.01 -21.27
CA SER A 178 -1.31 -9.99 -22.73
C SER A 178 0.05 -10.30 -23.37
N LEU A 179 1.13 -9.70 -22.86
CA LEU A 179 2.49 -9.95 -23.35
C LEU A 179 2.94 -11.40 -23.11
N LEU A 180 2.67 -11.98 -21.94
CA LEU A 180 2.95 -13.39 -21.66
C LEU A 180 2.18 -14.32 -22.61
N LYS A 181 0.88 -14.07 -22.82
CA LYS A 181 0.08 -14.90 -23.75
C LYS A 181 0.66 -14.90 -25.16
N MET A 182 1.10 -13.74 -25.67
CA MET A 182 1.77 -13.64 -26.97
C MET A 182 3.16 -14.29 -27.00
N ALA A 183 3.90 -14.26 -25.89
CA ALA A 183 5.17 -14.96 -25.77
C ALA A 183 4.99 -16.49 -25.75
N ASP A 184 3.96 -16.99 -25.07
CA ASP A 184 3.60 -18.41 -25.09
C ASP A 184 3.14 -18.85 -26.50
N ASP A 185 2.31 -18.05 -27.20
CA ASP A 185 1.98 -18.31 -28.62
C ASP A 185 3.24 -18.35 -29.49
N SER A 186 4.18 -17.41 -29.28
CA SER A 186 5.44 -17.36 -30.04
C SER A 186 6.34 -18.57 -29.77
N MET A 187 6.32 -19.08 -28.53
CA MET A 187 7.04 -20.30 -28.15
C MET A 187 6.47 -21.55 -28.84
N GLU A 188 5.14 -21.64 -28.98
CA GLU A 188 4.50 -22.75 -29.71
C GLU A 188 4.76 -22.70 -31.23
N HIS A 189 4.77 -21.52 -31.83
CA HIS A 189 4.87 -21.35 -33.29
C HIS A 189 6.32 -21.23 -33.81
N SER A 190 7.21 -20.57 -33.06
CA SER A 190 8.62 -20.30 -33.43
C SER A 190 9.61 -20.62 -32.28
N PRO A 191 9.79 -21.90 -31.88
CA PRO A 191 10.67 -22.24 -30.75
C PRO A 191 12.11 -21.72 -30.87
N HIS A 192 12.69 -21.72 -32.08
CA HIS A 192 14.06 -21.26 -32.31
C HIS A 192 14.23 -19.75 -32.17
N GLU A 193 13.20 -18.96 -32.49
CA GLU A 193 13.23 -17.49 -32.31
C GLU A 193 12.98 -17.14 -30.84
N PHE A 194 12.09 -17.88 -30.16
CA PHE A 194 11.86 -17.76 -28.72
C PHE A 194 13.09 -18.14 -27.87
N HIS A 195 13.96 -19.04 -28.34
CA HIS A 195 15.26 -19.29 -27.70
C HIS A 195 16.21 -18.09 -27.75
N ALA A 196 16.05 -17.15 -28.68
CA ALA A 196 16.84 -15.91 -28.74
C ALA A 196 16.28 -14.79 -27.83
N SER A 197 15.01 -14.85 -27.44
CA SER A 197 14.34 -13.84 -26.59
C SER A 197 14.17 -14.25 -25.12
N GLN A 198 14.87 -15.30 -24.66
CA GLN A 198 14.75 -15.85 -23.31
C GLN A 198 14.94 -14.82 -22.18
N THR A 199 15.87 -13.87 -22.34
CA THR A 199 16.06 -12.76 -21.39
C THR A 199 14.79 -11.92 -21.26
N GLN A 200 14.16 -11.59 -22.39
CA GLN A 200 12.90 -10.85 -22.44
C GLN A 200 11.74 -11.65 -21.83
N TYR A 201 11.70 -12.98 -22.04
CA TYR A 201 10.71 -13.84 -21.37
C TYR A 201 10.90 -13.87 -19.84
N GLU A 202 12.12 -13.94 -19.34
CA GLU A 202 12.37 -13.83 -17.89
C GLU A 202 12.03 -12.44 -17.35
N GLN A 203 12.22 -11.37 -18.12
CA GLN A 203 11.70 -10.04 -17.75
C GLN A 203 10.16 -10.02 -17.72
N LEU A 204 9.46 -10.70 -18.65
CA LEU A 204 8.00 -10.83 -18.62
C LEU A 204 7.53 -11.54 -17.34
N VAL A 205 8.14 -12.69 -17.04
CA VAL A 205 7.87 -13.50 -15.82
C VAL A 205 8.11 -12.67 -14.56
N ARG A 206 9.26 -12.01 -14.43
CA ARG A 206 9.60 -11.18 -13.25
C ARG A 206 8.70 -9.96 -13.11
N THR A 207 8.32 -9.32 -14.22
CA THR A 207 7.38 -8.18 -14.20
C THR A 207 5.99 -8.65 -13.73
N TYR A 208 5.50 -9.79 -14.24
CA TYR A 208 4.23 -10.40 -13.81
C TYR A 208 4.22 -10.71 -12.31
N TRP A 209 5.29 -11.29 -11.78
CA TRP A 209 5.37 -11.58 -10.35
C TRP A 209 5.54 -10.33 -9.47
N CYS A 210 6.11 -9.25 -10.01
CA CYS A 210 6.09 -7.95 -9.34
C CYS A 210 4.66 -7.39 -9.26
N CYS A 211 3.86 -7.51 -10.33
CA CYS A 211 2.43 -7.16 -10.29
C CYS A 211 1.66 -8.01 -9.26
N PHE A 212 1.96 -9.31 -9.14
CA PHE A 212 1.39 -10.19 -8.12
C PHE A 212 1.72 -9.73 -6.69
N ALA A 213 2.97 -9.35 -6.43
CA ALA A 213 3.37 -8.81 -5.13
C ALA A 213 2.66 -7.48 -4.83
N GLN A 214 2.52 -6.60 -5.83
CA GLN A 214 1.77 -5.35 -5.68
C GLN A 214 0.27 -5.56 -5.42
N ASP A 215 -0.40 -6.54 -6.05
CA ASP A 215 -1.79 -6.87 -5.73
C ASP A 215 -1.92 -7.38 -4.28
N CYS A 216 -0.96 -8.21 -3.82
CA CYS A 216 -0.92 -8.64 -2.42
C CYS A 216 -0.76 -7.46 -1.45
N GLU A 217 0.21 -6.55 -1.69
CA GLU A 217 0.41 -5.37 -0.85
C GLU A 217 -0.79 -4.42 -0.87
N LEU A 218 -1.30 -4.08 -2.05
CA LEU A 218 -2.34 -3.06 -2.23
C LEU A 218 -3.73 -3.56 -1.81
N SER A 219 -4.12 -4.79 -2.15
CA SER A 219 -5.46 -5.33 -1.85
C SER A 219 -5.64 -5.78 -0.39
N SER A 220 -4.55 -5.85 0.39
CA SER A 220 -4.49 -6.31 1.80
C SER A 220 -5.51 -5.69 2.78
N GLY A 221 -5.80 -4.38 2.65
CA GLY A 221 -6.58 -3.61 3.62
C GLY A 221 -8.08 -3.50 3.33
N ALA A 222 -8.53 -3.88 2.13
CA ALA A 222 -9.92 -3.67 1.70
C ALA A 222 -10.69 -4.99 1.52
N ARG A 223 -12.01 -4.91 1.35
CA ARG A 223 -12.85 -6.04 0.88
C ARG A 223 -12.65 -6.34 -0.62
N GLN A 224 -11.45 -6.09 -1.15
CA GLN A 224 -11.11 -6.34 -2.55
C GLN A 224 -10.67 -7.80 -2.69
N HIS A 225 -11.16 -8.46 -3.75
CA HIS A 225 -10.65 -9.77 -4.12
C HIS A 225 -9.32 -9.58 -4.84
N PHE A 226 -8.30 -10.36 -4.46
CA PHE A 226 -7.07 -10.46 -5.24
C PHE A 226 -7.42 -10.84 -6.69
N ALA A 227 -6.83 -10.14 -7.65
CA ALA A 227 -6.99 -10.44 -9.07
C ALA A 227 -6.27 -11.75 -9.44
N LEU A 228 -5.26 -12.13 -8.65
CA LEU A 228 -4.38 -13.27 -8.89
C LEU A 228 -4.37 -14.24 -7.69
N SER A 229 -4.22 -15.53 -7.96
CA SER A 229 -4.28 -16.61 -6.97
C SER A 229 -3.08 -17.53 -7.14
N PHE A 230 -2.12 -17.49 -6.20
CA PHE A 230 -0.77 -18.06 -6.36
C PHE A 230 -0.75 -19.49 -6.92
N SER A 231 -1.59 -20.38 -6.38
CA SER A 231 -1.64 -21.80 -6.76
C SER A 231 -2.40 -22.10 -8.06
N GLN A 232 -3.01 -21.09 -8.68
CA GLN A 232 -3.77 -21.20 -9.94
C GLN A 232 -3.05 -20.51 -11.12
N ILE A 233 -1.87 -19.93 -10.87
CA ILE A 233 -1.04 -19.26 -11.88
C ILE A 233 -0.23 -20.29 -12.66
N SER A 234 -0.36 -20.26 -13.99
CA SER A 234 0.40 -21.10 -14.93
C SER A 234 1.75 -20.50 -15.34
N VAL A 235 2.08 -19.29 -14.90
CA VAL A 235 3.38 -18.64 -15.12
C VAL A 235 4.43 -19.31 -14.23
N PRO A 236 5.62 -19.68 -14.74
CA PRO A 236 6.69 -20.23 -13.91
C PRO A 236 7.22 -19.18 -12.91
N LEU A 237 7.80 -19.61 -11.80
CA LEU A 237 8.50 -18.73 -10.87
C LEU A 237 9.81 -18.20 -11.50
N PRO A 238 10.34 -17.04 -11.04
CA PRO A 238 11.61 -16.51 -11.51
C PRO A 238 12.79 -17.48 -11.36
N ILE A 239 13.72 -17.41 -12.32
CA ILE A 239 15.02 -18.11 -12.23
C ILE A 239 15.94 -17.35 -11.28
N SER A 240 17.12 -17.90 -10.95
CA SER A 240 18.05 -17.21 -10.03
C SER A 240 18.54 -15.88 -10.63
N ASP A 241 18.82 -14.89 -9.77
CA ASP A 241 19.35 -13.58 -10.19
C ASP A 241 20.68 -13.72 -10.94
N ARG A 242 21.48 -14.73 -10.58
CA ARG A 242 22.72 -15.11 -11.27
C ARG A 242 22.44 -15.61 -12.69
N ASP A 243 21.53 -16.58 -12.84
CA ASP A 243 21.22 -17.17 -14.14
C ASP A 243 20.57 -16.14 -15.07
N PHE A 244 19.68 -15.30 -14.54
CA PHE A 244 19.10 -14.17 -15.25
C PHE A 244 20.18 -13.18 -15.73
N THR A 245 21.10 -12.75 -14.85
CA THR A 245 22.18 -11.80 -15.19
C THR A 245 23.15 -12.33 -16.25
N PHE A 246 23.38 -13.66 -16.30
CA PHE A 246 24.29 -14.29 -17.25
C PHE A 246 23.59 -14.99 -18.43
N ASN A 247 22.28 -14.76 -18.61
CA ASN A 247 21.45 -15.40 -19.64
C ASN A 247 21.55 -16.94 -19.67
N GLN A 248 21.67 -17.56 -18.49
CA GLN A 248 21.69 -19.01 -18.32
C GLN A 248 20.27 -19.55 -18.13
N LEU A 249 19.99 -20.73 -18.70
CA LEU A 249 18.70 -21.39 -18.60
C LEU A 249 18.79 -22.58 -17.64
N PRO A 250 17.93 -22.68 -16.61
CA PRO A 250 17.84 -23.88 -15.79
C PRO A 250 17.10 -25.00 -16.55
N ASP A 251 17.53 -26.25 -16.40
CA ASP A 251 16.96 -27.43 -17.07
C ASP A 251 15.44 -27.59 -16.86
N ARG A 252 14.92 -27.11 -15.72
CA ARG A 252 13.50 -27.02 -15.40
C ARG A 252 13.22 -25.79 -14.53
N ARG A 253 12.27 -24.96 -14.93
CA ARG A 253 11.70 -23.88 -14.09
C ARG A 253 10.81 -24.46 -12.99
N LEU A 254 10.79 -23.81 -11.83
CA LEU A 254 9.90 -24.16 -10.71
C LEU A 254 8.51 -23.54 -10.93
N MET A 255 7.44 -24.30 -10.71
CA MET A 255 6.06 -23.80 -10.80
C MET A 255 5.53 -23.39 -9.41
N PRO A 256 4.56 -22.47 -9.30
CA PRO A 256 3.94 -22.10 -8.02
C PRO A 256 3.41 -23.29 -7.22
N VAL A 257 2.75 -24.24 -7.91
CA VAL A 257 2.24 -25.48 -7.32
C VAL A 257 3.34 -26.43 -6.82
N ASP A 258 4.54 -26.35 -7.41
CA ASP A 258 5.70 -27.17 -7.02
C ASP A 258 6.47 -26.57 -5.83
N MET A 259 6.15 -25.36 -5.36
CA MET A 259 6.92 -24.67 -4.31
C MET A 259 6.57 -25.17 -2.89
N ASN A 260 6.89 -26.45 -2.65
CA ASN A 260 6.67 -27.19 -1.40
C ASN A 260 7.74 -28.29 -1.24
N LYS A 261 7.87 -28.87 -0.03
CA LYS A 261 8.96 -29.82 0.34
C LYS A 261 9.08 -31.05 -0.57
N LYS A 262 8.01 -31.43 -1.27
CA LYS A 262 7.98 -32.60 -2.15
C LYS A 262 8.73 -32.38 -3.46
N CYS A 263 8.98 -31.13 -3.85
CA CYS A 263 9.79 -30.80 -5.01
C CYS A 263 11.26 -30.60 -4.60
N PRO A 264 12.22 -31.40 -5.10
CA PRO A 264 13.63 -31.22 -4.79
C PRO A 264 14.17 -29.83 -5.16
N GLN A 265 13.65 -29.21 -6.23
CA GLN A 265 14.05 -27.87 -6.68
C GLN A 265 13.54 -26.73 -5.79
N ALA A 266 12.58 -26.99 -4.90
CA ALA A 266 12.08 -26.02 -3.94
C ALA A 266 12.83 -26.06 -2.60
N ASN A 267 13.75 -27.02 -2.39
CA ASN A 267 14.50 -27.17 -1.15
C ASN A 267 15.86 -26.46 -1.25
N ASN A 268 16.33 -25.90 -0.13
CA ASN A 268 17.59 -25.13 -0.01
C ASN A 268 17.67 -23.90 -0.92
N LEU A 269 16.56 -23.16 -1.08
CA LEU A 269 16.53 -21.92 -1.87
C LEU A 269 17.48 -20.88 -1.26
N THR A 270 18.38 -20.34 -2.09
CA THR A 270 19.43 -19.40 -1.67
C THR A 270 19.01 -17.94 -1.89
N ILE A 271 19.88 -16.99 -1.53
CA ILE A 271 19.62 -15.56 -1.77
C ILE A 271 19.49 -15.22 -3.26
N GLU A 272 20.14 -15.98 -4.15
CA GLU A 272 19.97 -15.81 -5.61
C GLU A 272 18.55 -16.19 -6.09
N ASN A 273 17.80 -16.96 -5.28
CA ASN A 273 16.39 -17.28 -5.50
C ASN A 273 15.46 -16.29 -4.79
N GLY A 274 15.97 -15.15 -4.33
CA GLY A 274 15.30 -14.24 -3.41
C GLY A 274 13.94 -13.73 -3.88
N LEU A 275 13.76 -13.41 -5.17
CA LEU A 275 12.43 -13.06 -5.72
C LEU A 275 11.42 -14.18 -5.49
N THR A 276 11.75 -15.42 -5.86
CA THR A 276 10.89 -16.61 -5.69
C THR A 276 10.54 -16.82 -4.21
N ILE A 277 11.49 -16.61 -3.30
CA ILE A 277 11.24 -16.64 -1.85
C ILE A 277 10.26 -15.52 -1.43
N VAL A 278 10.49 -14.28 -1.87
CA VAL A 278 9.64 -13.10 -1.57
C VAL A 278 8.21 -13.27 -2.06
N ILE A 279 8.00 -13.74 -3.30
CA ILE A 279 6.68 -13.90 -3.94
C ILE A 279 5.79 -14.84 -3.12
N ARG A 280 6.28 -16.03 -2.75
CA ARG A 280 5.54 -16.97 -1.89
C ARG A 280 5.43 -16.46 -0.45
N GLY A 281 6.37 -15.64 0.00
CA GLY A 281 6.29 -14.91 1.26
C GLY A 281 5.08 -13.97 1.29
N PHE A 282 4.89 -13.16 0.25
CA PHE A 282 3.74 -12.24 0.12
C PHE A 282 2.39 -12.98 0.06
N ASP A 283 2.29 -14.08 -0.71
CA ASP A 283 1.08 -14.91 -0.75
C ASP A 283 0.69 -15.47 0.64
N ILE A 284 1.66 -15.90 1.44
CA ILE A 284 1.41 -16.38 2.81
C ILE A 284 1.08 -15.20 3.74
N PHE A 285 1.89 -14.13 3.70
CA PHE A 285 1.74 -12.94 4.52
C PHE A 285 0.38 -12.27 4.32
N VAL A 286 -0.10 -12.09 3.08
CA VAL A 286 -1.37 -11.42 2.83
C VAL A 286 -2.57 -12.27 3.28
N ARG A 287 -2.47 -13.60 3.21
CA ARG A 287 -3.49 -14.52 3.75
C ARG A 287 -3.49 -14.52 5.29
N ILE A 288 -2.34 -14.32 5.93
CA ILE A 288 -2.22 -14.09 7.38
C ILE A 288 -2.83 -12.74 7.79
N LEU A 289 -2.46 -11.66 7.09
CA LEU A 289 -2.97 -10.30 7.37
C LEU A 289 -4.50 -10.23 7.19
N ARG A 290 -5.03 -10.85 6.12
CA ARG A 290 -6.48 -10.95 5.92
C ARG A 290 -7.16 -11.79 7.00
N PHE A 291 -6.55 -12.91 7.44
CA PHE A 291 -7.07 -13.71 8.55
C PHE A 291 -7.14 -12.90 9.86
N ALA A 292 -6.09 -12.18 10.23
CA ALA A 292 -6.09 -11.31 11.42
C ALA A 292 -7.17 -10.21 11.29
N ASN A 293 -7.31 -9.60 10.11
CA ASN A 293 -8.35 -8.60 9.81
C ASN A 293 -9.77 -9.21 9.65
N GLU A 294 -9.93 -10.53 9.56
CA GLU A 294 -11.20 -11.26 9.56
C GLU A 294 -11.61 -11.67 10.99
N HIS A 295 -10.69 -12.28 11.76
CA HIS A 295 -10.93 -12.70 13.14
C HIS A 295 -11.26 -11.52 14.05
N ARG A 296 -10.51 -10.41 13.94
CA ARG A 296 -10.81 -9.08 14.52
C ARG A 296 -12.28 -8.66 14.39
N ARG A 297 -12.85 -8.81 13.18
CA ARG A 297 -14.25 -8.46 12.90
C ARG A 297 -15.23 -9.48 13.47
N SER A 298 -14.85 -10.75 13.56
CA SER A 298 -15.67 -11.79 14.20
C SER A 298 -15.80 -11.56 15.71
N LEU A 299 -14.72 -11.12 16.38
CA LEU A 299 -14.75 -10.76 17.80
C LEU A 299 -15.63 -9.53 18.05
N ALA A 300 -15.46 -8.46 17.26
CA ALA A 300 -16.23 -7.23 17.40
C ALA A 300 -17.75 -7.39 17.12
N SER A 301 -18.16 -8.49 16.49
CA SER A 301 -19.55 -8.72 16.05
C SER A 301 -20.39 -9.61 16.99
N PHE A 302 -19.81 -10.09 18.10
CA PHE A 302 -20.46 -10.84 19.19
C PHE A 302 -21.71 -11.69 18.83
N SER A 303 -21.49 -12.85 18.21
CA SER A 303 -22.44 -13.98 18.27
C SER A 303 -21.83 -15.13 19.06
N SER A 304 -22.37 -15.40 20.26
CA SER A 304 -21.82 -16.37 21.21
C SER A 304 -22.10 -17.82 20.80
N ASP A 305 -21.16 -18.42 20.05
CA ASP A 305 -21.20 -19.85 19.70
C ASP A 305 -19.78 -20.45 19.80
N GLU A 306 -19.25 -20.50 21.02
CA GLU A 306 -17.90 -20.98 21.33
C GLU A 306 -17.78 -22.51 21.19
N SER A 307 -17.63 -22.97 19.95
CA SER A 307 -17.10 -24.31 19.69
C SER A 307 -15.59 -24.36 19.95
N PRO A 308 -15.07 -25.24 20.83
CA PRO A 308 -13.62 -25.37 21.09
C PRO A 308 -12.75 -25.80 19.90
N THR A 309 -13.32 -25.98 18.70
CA THR A 309 -12.58 -26.28 17.47
C THR A 309 -13.00 -25.38 16.28
N SER A 310 -13.25 -24.10 16.58
CA SER A 310 -13.59 -23.05 15.60
C SER A 310 -12.75 -23.11 14.31
N ALA A 311 -13.38 -22.77 13.17
CA ALA A 311 -12.73 -22.71 11.86
C ALA A 311 -11.56 -21.71 11.82
N LEU A 312 -11.55 -20.73 12.72
CA LEU A 312 -10.48 -19.74 12.89
C LEU A 312 -9.19 -20.42 13.40
N HIS A 313 -9.29 -21.26 14.44
CA HIS A 313 -8.16 -22.04 14.98
C HIS A 313 -7.57 -23.01 13.93
N LYS A 314 -8.43 -23.69 13.15
CA LYS A 314 -8.00 -24.54 12.03
C LYS A 314 -7.31 -23.75 10.91
N THR A 315 -7.76 -22.52 10.66
CA THR A 315 -7.15 -21.61 9.69
C THR A 315 -5.78 -21.10 10.15
N TRP A 316 -5.66 -20.73 11.43
CA TRP A 316 -4.40 -20.33 12.06
C TRP A 316 -3.34 -21.44 11.95
N HIS A 317 -3.68 -22.67 12.33
CA HIS A 317 -2.74 -23.80 12.25
C HIS A 317 -2.28 -24.10 10.82
N ARG A 318 -3.17 -23.98 9.82
CA ARG A 318 -2.80 -24.09 8.41
C ARG A 318 -1.81 -22.99 7.99
N LEU A 319 -2.12 -21.73 8.31
CA LEU A 319 -1.28 -20.59 7.92
C LEU A 319 0.10 -20.64 8.59
N LYS A 320 0.17 -21.01 9.87
CA LYS A 320 1.43 -21.25 10.58
C LYS A 320 2.23 -22.39 9.94
N ALA A 321 1.59 -23.50 9.59
CA ALA A 321 2.25 -24.63 8.92
C ALA A 321 2.76 -24.29 7.51
N GLU A 322 2.03 -23.48 6.73
CA GLU A 322 2.51 -22.97 5.43
C GLU A 322 3.70 -22.03 5.57
N LEU A 323 3.69 -21.14 6.58
CA LEU A 323 4.80 -20.24 6.88
C LEU A 323 6.05 -21.02 7.34
N ASP A 324 5.88 -22.02 8.19
CA ASP A 324 6.96 -22.90 8.65
C ASP A 324 7.51 -23.77 7.52
N GLU A 325 6.66 -24.24 6.59
CA GLU A 325 7.12 -24.89 5.37
C GLU A 325 7.97 -23.93 4.53
N TRP A 326 7.44 -22.76 4.14
CA TRP A 326 8.17 -21.76 3.35
C TRP A 326 9.50 -21.34 3.98
N ARG A 327 9.54 -21.14 5.30
CA ARG A 327 10.78 -20.80 6.03
C ARG A 327 11.78 -21.96 6.09
N SER A 328 11.31 -23.21 6.02
CA SER A 328 12.16 -24.40 5.95
C SER A 328 12.67 -24.73 4.54
N LEU A 329 12.01 -24.27 3.47
CA LEU A 329 12.50 -24.39 2.08
C LEU A 329 13.76 -23.57 1.81
N GLN A 330 13.96 -22.48 2.54
CA GLN A 330 15.12 -21.59 2.43
C GLN A 330 16.40 -22.26 2.99
N ASP A 331 17.56 -21.99 2.39
CA ASP A 331 18.85 -22.33 2.98
C ASP A 331 19.13 -21.53 4.29
N ARG A 332 20.03 -22.03 5.15
CA ARG A 332 20.44 -21.34 6.39
C ARG A 332 20.96 -19.93 6.14
N THR A 333 21.68 -19.69 5.03
CA THR A 333 22.24 -18.37 4.70
C THR A 333 21.17 -17.28 4.60
N VAL A 334 19.95 -17.61 4.19
CA VAL A 334 18.84 -16.64 3.98
C VAL A 334 18.13 -16.27 5.30
N LYS A 335 18.44 -16.96 6.41
CA LYS A 335 17.70 -16.85 7.67
C LYS A 335 18.41 -15.94 8.66
N TYR A 336 17.76 -14.83 9.01
CA TYR A 336 18.08 -14.06 10.22
C TYR A 336 17.36 -14.68 11.44
N PRO A 337 17.96 -14.69 12.65
CA PRO A 337 19.32 -14.27 13.00
C PRO A 337 20.41 -15.35 12.77
N ASP A 338 20.05 -16.53 12.24
CA ASP A 338 20.96 -17.65 11.97
C ASP A 338 22.20 -17.29 11.12
N THR A 339 22.08 -16.25 10.30
CA THR A 339 23.11 -15.65 9.45
C THR A 339 23.13 -14.13 9.64
N SER A 340 24.35 -13.55 9.70
CA SER A 340 24.58 -12.10 9.79
C SER A 340 24.08 -11.37 8.53
N ALA A 341 23.40 -10.25 8.73
CA ALA A 341 22.91 -9.41 7.64
C ALA A 341 24.05 -8.75 6.85
N GLN A 342 25.15 -8.40 7.54
CA GLN A 342 26.35 -7.82 6.94
C GLN A 342 27.00 -8.72 5.90
N ALA A 343 26.87 -10.05 6.02
CA ALA A 343 27.34 -11.00 5.01
C ALA A 343 26.61 -10.83 3.66
N HIS A 344 25.31 -10.52 3.68
CA HIS A 344 24.55 -10.24 2.45
C HIS A 344 24.78 -8.83 1.92
N VAL A 345 25.02 -7.85 2.80
CA VAL A 345 25.46 -6.51 2.38
C VAL A 345 26.77 -6.59 1.60
N ALA A 346 27.76 -7.34 2.09
CA ALA A 346 29.03 -7.56 1.40
C ALA A 346 28.90 -8.27 0.04
N LEU A 347 27.79 -8.97 -0.21
CA LEU A 347 27.47 -9.62 -1.49
C LEU A 347 26.53 -8.78 -2.38
N GLY A 348 26.10 -7.59 -1.93
CA GLY A 348 25.15 -6.74 -2.67
C GLY A 348 23.68 -7.18 -2.59
N TYR A 349 23.34 -8.10 -1.68
CA TYR A 349 21.99 -8.61 -1.45
C TYR A 349 21.37 -8.16 -0.12
N GLY A 350 21.95 -7.17 0.56
CA GLY A 350 21.53 -6.69 1.88
C GLY A 350 20.04 -6.40 1.96
N GLU A 351 19.55 -5.47 1.13
CA GLU A 351 18.15 -5.06 1.09
C GLU A 351 17.19 -6.23 0.76
N LEU A 352 17.58 -7.18 -0.09
CA LEU A 352 16.78 -8.36 -0.42
C LEU A 352 16.69 -9.35 0.77
N PHE A 353 17.82 -9.57 1.46
CA PHE A 353 17.87 -10.37 2.68
C PHE A 353 16.98 -9.73 3.78
N ALA A 354 17.00 -8.41 3.92
CA ALA A 354 16.08 -7.71 4.81
C ALA A 354 14.62 -7.95 4.43
N TYR A 355 14.22 -7.74 3.17
CA TYR A 355 12.85 -7.97 2.71
C TYR A 355 12.32 -9.39 3.01
N ILE A 356 13.12 -10.43 2.74
CA ILE A 356 12.74 -11.84 3.02
C ILE A 356 12.48 -12.07 4.51
N ASN A 357 13.33 -11.49 5.38
CA ASN A 357 13.24 -11.68 6.81
C ASN A 357 12.17 -10.79 7.47
N LEU A 358 11.95 -9.56 6.97
CA LEU A 358 10.83 -8.71 7.36
C LEU A 358 9.49 -9.40 7.06
N LEU A 359 9.32 -9.99 5.86
CA LEU A 359 8.13 -10.79 5.52
C LEU A 359 7.88 -11.94 6.52
N TYR A 360 8.93 -12.62 6.96
CA TYR A 360 8.83 -13.68 7.98
C TYR A 360 8.37 -13.12 9.33
N PHE A 361 9.06 -12.11 9.87
CA PHE A 361 8.74 -11.57 11.20
C PHE A 361 7.38 -10.85 11.22
N MET A 362 7.01 -10.14 10.16
CA MET A 362 5.68 -9.56 10.01
C MET A 362 4.58 -10.63 9.98
N SER A 363 4.82 -11.75 9.28
CA SER A 363 3.91 -12.90 9.30
C SER A 363 3.75 -13.51 10.69
N ILE A 364 4.83 -13.58 11.49
CA ILE A 364 4.75 -13.99 12.90
C ILE A 364 3.96 -12.96 13.73
N VAL A 365 4.23 -11.65 13.59
CA VAL A 365 3.51 -10.62 14.35
C VAL A 365 2.01 -10.68 14.08
N PHE A 366 1.57 -10.76 12.82
CA PHE A 366 0.13 -10.82 12.52
C PHE A 366 -0.52 -12.16 12.91
N LEU A 367 0.18 -13.30 12.83
CA LEU A 367 -0.32 -14.59 13.35
C LEU A 367 -0.50 -14.57 14.88
N HIS A 368 0.38 -13.92 15.62
CA HIS A 368 0.40 -14.01 17.09
C HIS A 368 -0.31 -12.83 17.78
N ARG A 369 -0.41 -11.65 17.15
CA ARG A 369 -1.16 -10.48 17.63
C ARG A 369 -2.63 -10.81 17.87
N ASP A 370 -3.24 -11.52 16.92
CA ASP A 370 -4.65 -11.90 16.96
C ASP A 370 -4.96 -12.83 18.15
N ARG A 371 -4.10 -13.84 18.36
CA ARG A 371 -4.17 -14.76 19.51
C ARG A 371 -3.85 -14.08 20.85
N PHE A 372 -3.04 -13.01 20.84
CA PHE A 372 -2.79 -12.19 22.03
C PHE A 372 -4.00 -11.31 22.38
N LEU A 373 -4.55 -10.57 21.41
CA LEU A 373 -5.72 -9.69 21.61
C LEU A 373 -6.96 -10.49 22.01
N SER A 374 -7.17 -11.68 21.42
CA SER A 374 -8.28 -12.58 21.78
C SER A 374 -8.28 -12.98 23.27
N ASN A 375 -7.13 -12.99 23.92
CA ASN A 375 -6.99 -13.41 25.32
C ASN A 375 -7.13 -12.24 26.33
N LEU A 376 -7.28 -11.00 25.86
CA LEU A 376 -7.52 -9.83 26.73
C LEU A 376 -9.00 -9.78 27.16
N LYS A 377 -9.38 -10.67 28.10
CA LYS A 377 -10.77 -10.76 28.63
C LYS A 377 -11.23 -9.38 29.12
N PRO A 378 -12.42 -8.87 28.74
CA PRO A 378 -12.84 -7.48 29.02
C PRO A 378 -13.08 -7.17 30.51
N HIS A 379 -13.09 -8.18 31.39
CA HIS A 379 -13.44 -8.03 32.81
C HIS A 379 -12.42 -8.61 33.81
N SER A 380 -11.38 -9.35 33.37
CA SER A 380 -10.27 -9.65 34.28
C SER A 380 -9.35 -8.43 34.40
N ASP A 381 -8.59 -8.33 35.51
CA ASP A 381 -7.50 -7.36 35.54
C ASP A 381 -6.35 -7.87 34.68
N VAL A 382 -5.83 -7.00 33.82
CA VAL A 382 -4.67 -7.26 32.94
C VAL A 382 -3.41 -7.60 33.76
N PHE A 383 -3.46 -7.42 35.08
CA PHE A 383 -2.38 -7.72 36.02
C PHE A 383 -2.71 -8.84 37.03
N HIS A 384 -3.96 -9.35 37.10
CA HIS A 384 -4.33 -10.50 37.94
C HIS A 384 -4.47 -11.81 37.16
N ASP A 385 -4.87 -11.77 35.88
CA ASP A 385 -4.84 -12.96 34.99
C ASP A 385 -3.41 -13.37 34.59
N MET A 386 -2.39 -12.65 35.11
CA MET A 386 -0.97 -12.81 34.77
C MET A 386 -0.22 -13.81 35.67
N THR A 387 -0.90 -14.45 36.64
CA THR A 387 -0.26 -15.34 37.65
C THR A 387 -0.81 -16.77 37.74
N ASP A 388 -1.99 -17.08 37.18
CA ASP A 388 -2.71 -18.32 37.54
C ASP A 388 -3.22 -19.20 36.37
N ASP A 389 -3.17 -18.76 35.09
CA ASP A 389 -3.61 -19.55 33.92
C ASP A 389 -2.41 -20.08 33.10
N ASP A 390 -1.40 -20.58 33.82
CA ASP A 390 0.00 -20.68 33.37
C ASP A 390 0.30 -21.89 32.44
N GLN A 391 -0.70 -22.69 32.05
CA GLN A 391 -0.48 -23.98 31.37
C GLN A 391 -0.48 -23.95 29.82
N TYR A 392 -0.81 -22.84 29.15
CA TYR A 392 -1.05 -22.89 27.69
C TYR A 392 -0.50 -21.75 26.80
N GLN A 393 0.04 -20.64 27.33
CA GLN A 393 0.38 -19.50 26.45
C GLN A 393 1.49 -18.47 26.81
N PRO A 394 2.51 -18.72 27.65
CA PRO A 394 3.59 -17.75 27.84
C PRO A 394 4.34 -17.42 26.53
N ASP A 395 4.51 -18.39 25.64
CA ASP A 395 5.27 -18.28 24.39
C ASP A 395 4.78 -17.16 23.43
N THR A 396 3.48 -16.84 23.43
CA THR A 396 2.89 -15.99 22.38
C THR A 396 3.29 -14.52 22.50
N ILE A 397 3.43 -14.00 23.72
CA ILE A 397 3.91 -12.62 23.94
C ILE A 397 5.42 -12.52 23.70
N GLN A 398 6.19 -13.55 24.06
CA GLN A 398 7.62 -13.62 23.77
C GLN A 398 7.87 -13.62 22.25
N GLN A 399 7.15 -14.44 21.49
CA GLN A 399 7.26 -14.50 20.02
C GLN A 399 6.90 -13.18 19.34
N LEU A 400 5.97 -12.39 19.91
CA LEU A 400 5.66 -11.04 19.42
C LEU A 400 6.83 -10.08 19.64
N PHE A 401 7.39 -10.05 20.86
CA PHE A 401 8.54 -9.19 21.15
C PHE A 401 9.77 -9.61 20.33
N GLU A 402 10.13 -10.89 20.27
CA GLU A 402 11.27 -11.38 19.48
C GLU A 402 11.14 -11.04 17.98
N ALA A 403 9.94 -11.13 17.40
CA ALA A 403 9.71 -10.74 16.01
C ALA A 403 9.84 -9.22 15.77
N ALA A 404 9.27 -8.39 16.65
CA ALA A 404 9.44 -6.93 16.59
C ALA A 404 10.91 -6.51 16.76
N GLN A 405 11.60 -7.15 17.71
CA GLN A 405 13.04 -6.97 17.95
C GLN A 405 13.89 -7.32 16.74
N HIS A 406 13.57 -8.41 16.04
CA HIS A 406 14.29 -8.79 14.83
C HIS A 406 14.01 -7.85 13.63
N ILE A 407 12.81 -7.26 13.54
CA ILE A 407 12.50 -6.20 12.56
C ILE A 407 13.37 -4.96 12.79
N SER A 408 13.51 -4.49 14.03
CA SER A 408 14.44 -3.41 14.39
C SER A 408 15.89 -3.81 14.06
N SER A 409 16.33 -4.95 14.59
CA SER A 409 17.74 -5.37 14.59
C SER A 409 18.31 -5.60 13.19
N ILE A 410 17.51 -6.14 12.24
CA ILE A 410 17.97 -6.35 10.87
C ILE A 410 18.15 -5.02 10.12
N LEU A 411 17.25 -4.05 10.33
CA LEU A 411 17.32 -2.73 9.70
C LEU A 411 18.51 -1.93 10.24
N SER A 412 18.72 -1.92 11.56
CA SER A 412 19.88 -1.27 12.19
C SER A 412 21.21 -1.90 11.74
N ALA A 413 21.26 -3.23 11.55
CA ALA A 413 22.46 -3.92 11.05
C ALA A 413 22.79 -3.58 9.59
N LEU A 414 21.78 -3.35 8.75
CA LEU A 414 21.95 -2.86 7.37
C LEU A 414 22.37 -1.39 7.34
N GLU A 415 21.76 -0.53 8.16
CA GLU A 415 22.10 0.89 8.25
C GLU A 415 23.56 1.10 8.71
N ALA A 416 24.00 0.35 9.73
CA ALA A 416 25.38 0.32 10.19
C ALA A 416 26.39 -0.25 9.17
N SER A 417 25.89 -0.73 8.01
CA SER A 417 26.67 -1.24 6.89
C SER A 417 26.42 -0.45 5.59
N GLU A 418 25.92 0.78 5.69
CA GLU A 418 25.56 1.70 4.59
C GLU A 418 24.42 1.21 3.65
N ALA A 419 23.89 0.01 3.86
CA ALA A 419 22.83 -0.62 3.08
C ALA A 419 21.42 -0.30 3.59
N SER A 420 21.19 0.94 4.08
CA SER A 420 19.92 1.34 4.70
C SER A 420 18.71 1.07 3.79
N VAL A 421 17.76 0.26 4.27
CA VAL A 421 16.44 0.08 3.64
C VAL A 421 15.54 1.20 4.14
N MET A 422 15.01 2.00 3.22
CA MET A 422 14.07 3.10 3.49
C MET A 422 12.95 3.04 2.46
N THR A 423 12.22 1.93 2.41
CA THR A 423 11.05 1.75 1.54
C THR A 423 9.77 1.83 2.38
N PRO A 424 8.59 2.08 1.78
CA PRO A 424 7.39 2.14 2.60
C PRO A 424 6.99 0.78 3.20
N TYR A 425 7.45 -0.36 2.66
CA TYR A 425 7.25 -1.68 3.27
C TYR A 425 8.09 -1.85 4.56
N SER A 426 9.36 -1.43 4.56
CA SER A 426 10.16 -1.42 5.79
C SER A 426 9.64 -0.39 6.79
N GLY A 427 9.12 0.74 6.28
CA GLY A 427 8.35 1.72 7.04
C GLY A 427 7.15 1.12 7.78
N PHE A 428 6.26 0.42 7.06
CA PHE A 428 5.13 -0.28 7.65
C PHE A 428 5.57 -1.38 8.64
N SER A 429 6.69 -2.06 8.36
CA SER A 429 7.25 -3.06 9.27
C SER A 429 7.70 -2.46 10.60
N VAL A 430 8.38 -1.31 10.58
CA VAL A 430 8.77 -0.57 11.80
C VAL A 430 7.56 0.07 12.47
N PHE A 431 6.57 0.55 11.72
CA PHE A 431 5.29 1.05 12.25
C PHE A 431 4.55 -0.01 13.07
N VAL A 432 4.52 -1.27 12.62
CA VAL A 432 3.94 -2.38 13.40
C VAL A 432 4.83 -2.76 14.59
N ALA A 433 6.16 -2.86 14.40
CA ALA A 433 7.09 -3.22 15.46
C ALA A 433 7.14 -2.19 16.61
N ALA A 434 7.07 -0.89 16.30
CA ALA A 434 7.10 0.22 17.25
C ALA A 434 6.09 0.04 18.38
N HIS A 435 4.87 -0.36 18.05
CA HIS A 435 3.78 -0.50 19.01
C HIS A 435 3.88 -1.76 19.86
N ILE A 436 4.43 -2.85 19.31
CA ILE A 436 4.77 -4.05 20.08
C ILE A 436 5.88 -3.72 21.09
N ASN A 437 6.89 -2.95 20.68
CA ASN A 437 7.96 -2.48 21.55
C ASN A 437 7.48 -1.47 22.61
N MET A 438 6.55 -0.55 22.26
CA MET A 438 5.87 0.32 23.22
C MET A 438 5.10 -0.47 24.28
N TYR A 439 4.37 -1.52 23.88
CA TYR A 439 3.71 -2.40 24.86
C TYR A 439 4.73 -3.10 25.78
N GLY A 440 5.91 -3.43 25.28
CA GLY A 440 7.04 -3.92 26.09
C GLY A 440 7.40 -3.01 27.27
N THR A 441 7.29 -1.68 27.12
CA THR A 441 7.55 -0.71 28.22
C THR A 441 6.53 -0.79 29.37
N LEU A 442 5.33 -1.33 29.14
CA LEU A 442 4.31 -1.56 30.18
C LEU A 442 4.46 -2.90 30.90
N VAL A 443 5.16 -3.87 30.29
CA VAL A 443 5.40 -5.21 30.85
C VAL A 443 6.88 -5.62 30.76
N PRO A 444 7.83 -4.80 31.23
CA PRO A 444 9.26 -5.02 31.00
C PRO A 444 9.81 -6.33 31.60
N GLN A 445 9.11 -6.92 32.56
CA GLN A 445 9.42 -8.24 33.12
C GLN A 445 9.26 -9.39 32.11
N ARG A 446 8.44 -9.20 31.06
CA ARG A 446 8.19 -10.16 29.97
C ARG A 446 8.87 -9.78 28.66
N TYR A 447 9.56 -8.63 28.60
CA TYR A 447 10.22 -8.15 27.40
C TYR A 447 11.68 -8.64 27.32
N PRO A 448 12.13 -9.33 26.24
CA PRO A 448 13.48 -9.88 26.16
C PRO A 448 14.57 -8.79 26.16
N GLY A 449 15.23 -8.60 27.31
CA GLY A 449 16.19 -7.52 27.54
C GLY A 449 15.72 -6.41 28.49
N GLY A 450 14.51 -6.51 29.04
CA GLY A 450 14.00 -5.61 30.08
C GLY A 450 13.58 -4.23 29.59
N LEU A 451 13.36 -3.32 30.54
CA LEU A 451 12.84 -1.97 30.27
C LEU A 451 13.78 -1.16 29.37
N ASP A 452 15.07 -1.13 29.70
CA ASP A 452 16.07 -0.30 29.00
C ASP A 452 16.09 -0.57 27.49
N ARG A 453 15.96 -1.85 27.10
CA ARG A 453 15.88 -2.24 25.69
C ARG A 453 14.53 -1.90 25.04
N ALA A 454 13.42 -2.02 25.77
CA ALA A 454 12.11 -1.61 25.26
C ALA A 454 12.07 -0.09 24.97
N GLU A 455 12.71 0.71 25.83
CA GLU A 455 12.84 2.16 25.66
C GLU A 455 13.78 2.53 24.50
N ASP A 456 14.92 1.85 24.36
CA ASP A 456 15.86 2.02 23.25
C ASP A 456 15.20 1.66 21.90
N GLU A 457 14.60 0.47 21.77
CA GLU A 457 13.95 0.07 20.52
C GLU A 457 12.74 0.95 20.18
N LYS A 458 11.93 1.37 21.17
CA LYS A 458 10.88 2.38 20.98
C LYS A 458 11.46 3.66 20.37
N THR A 459 12.59 4.12 20.88
CA THR A 459 13.28 5.34 20.41
C THR A 459 13.83 5.17 19.00
N GLN A 460 14.47 4.03 18.70
CA GLN A 460 14.98 3.72 17.36
C GLN A 460 13.85 3.59 16.33
N ASN A 461 12.73 2.93 16.69
CA ASN A 461 11.57 2.82 15.80
C ASN A 461 10.94 4.19 15.51
N MET A 462 10.87 5.09 16.50
CA MET A 462 10.44 6.48 16.33
C MET A 462 11.36 7.24 15.35
N MET A 463 12.67 7.23 15.58
CA MET A 463 13.67 7.93 14.73
C MET A 463 13.71 7.40 13.29
N TYR A 464 13.50 6.09 13.09
CA TYR A 464 13.42 5.48 11.77
C TYR A 464 12.20 6.00 10.98
N LEU A 465 11.02 6.07 11.62
CA LEU A 465 9.80 6.56 10.98
C LEU A 465 9.87 8.06 10.69
N GLU A 466 10.51 8.85 11.56
CA GLU A 466 10.81 10.26 11.28
C GLU A 466 11.59 10.41 9.98
N ARG A 467 12.72 9.68 9.84
CA ARG A 467 13.56 9.73 8.65
C ARG A 467 12.83 9.23 7.40
N LEU A 468 12.06 8.15 7.51
CA LEU A 468 11.24 7.65 6.41
C LEU A 468 10.23 8.71 5.92
N SER A 469 9.65 9.50 6.84
CA SER A 469 8.63 10.50 6.53
C SER A 469 9.14 11.71 5.72
N THR A 470 10.47 11.89 5.63
CA THR A 470 11.09 12.88 4.73
C THR A 470 11.15 12.36 3.29
N LEU A 471 11.49 11.07 3.11
CA LEU A 471 11.65 10.39 1.82
C LEU A 471 10.33 9.94 1.18
N TRP A 472 9.31 9.63 2.00
CA TRP A 472 8.05 9.07 1.56
C TRP A 472 6.86 9.74 2.29
N PRO A 473 5.97 10.47 1.59
CA PRO A 473 4.80 11.11 2.19
C PRO A 473 3.88 10.18 2.98
N VAL A 474 3.74 8.89 2.59
CA VAL A 474 2.97 7.89 3.34
C VAL A 474 3.49 7.71 4.78
N GLY A 475 4.80 7.79 4.97
CA GLY A 475 5.47 7.69 6.28
C GLY A 475 5.07 8.80 7.26
N ARG A 476 4.58 9.95 6.76
CA ARG A 476 4.08 11.06 7.60
C ARG A 476 2.77 10.70 8.30
N SER A 477 2.00 9.73 7.81
CA SER A 477 0.83 9.21 8.52
C SER A 477 1.29 8.32 9.67
N TRP A 478 2.10 7.30 9.36
CA TRP A 478 2.64 6.34 10.33
C TRP A 478 3.42 7.02 11.46
N TRP A 479 4.25 8.02 11.14
CA TRP A 479 5.05 8.76 12.12
C TRP A 479 4.17 9.49 13.14
N ARG A 480 3.11 10.19 12.70
CA ARG A 480 2.17 10.86 13.63
C ARG A 480 1.44 9.84 14.52
N THR A 481 0.88 8.79 13.94
CA THR A 481 0.15 7.76 14.68
C THR A 481 1.02 7.10 15.76
N VAL A 482 2.31 6.85 15.48
CA VAL A 482 3.27 6.30 16.47
C VAL A 482 3.60 7.32 17.57
N GLN A 483 3.71 8.63 17.26
CA GLN A 483 3.84 9.65 18.31
C GLN A 483 2.59 9.74 19.21
N ASP A 484 1.40 9.67 18.61
CA ASP A 484 0.13 9.74 19.34
C ASP A 484 -0.04 8.51 20.24
N ALA A 485 0.28 7.32 19.74
CA ALA A 485 0.36 6.10 20.52
C ALA A 485 1.41 6.22 21.65
N ASN A 486 2.62 6.73 21.38
CA ASN A 486 3.63 6.94 22.41
C ASN A 486 3.13 7.81 23.57
N ARG A 487 2.40 8.89 23.28
CA ARG A 487 1.77 9.75 24.32
C ARG A 487 0.72 8.98 25.13
N PHE A 488 -0.05 8.09 24.51
CA PHE A 488 -0.97 7.19 25.20
C PHE A 488 -0.23 6.19 26.11
N TYR A 489 0.79 5.50 25.61
CA TYR A 489 1.59 4.53 26.38
C TYR A 489 2.25 5.17 27.62
N GLU A 490 2.88 6.34 27.49
CA GLU A 490 3.46 7.06 28.63
C GLU A 490 2.40 7.52 29.64
N THR A 491 1.18 7.86 29.19
CA THR A 491 0.05 8.22 30.07
C THR A 491 -0.43 7.02 30.88
N VAL A 492 -0.50 5.83 30.27
CA VAL A 492 -0.82 4.56 30.97
C VAL A 492 0.27 4.24 32.00
N LYS A 493 1.54 4.24 31.57
CA LYS A 493 2.73 3.97 32.40
C LYS A 493 2.82 4.90 33.61
N SER A 494 2.63 6.20 33.42
CA SER A 494 2.64 7.22 34.49
C SER A 494 1.47 7.09 35.48
N THR A 495 0.41 6.36 35.12
CA THR A 495 -0.70 6.07 36.04
C THR A 495 -0.43 4.83 36.89
N GLN A 496 0.31 3.84 36.38
CA GLN A 496 0.65 2.61 37.12
C GLN A 496 1.49 2.89 38.38
N THR A 497 2.26 3.99 38.41
CA THR A 497 3.03 4.42 39.59
C THR A 497 2.20 5.07 40.71
N HIS A 498 0.88 5.25 40.53
CA HIS A 498 -0.02 5.82 41.53
C HIS A 498 -1.25 4.91 41.77
N PRO A 499 -1.18 3.95 42.71
CA PRO A 499 -2.13 2.83 42.80
C PRO A 499 -3.51 3.14 43.40
N GLU A 500 -3.79 4.37 43.85
CA GLU A 500 -5.03 4.70 44.57
C GLU A 500 -6.26 4.98 43.68
N SER A 501 -6.15 4.84 42.35
CA SER A 501 -7.23 5.15 41.39
C SER A 501 -7.49 4.04 40.35
N VAL A 502 -7.36 2.77 40.76
CA VAL A 502 -7.34 1.61 39.85
C VAL A 502 -8.75 1.07 39.47
N MET A 503 -9.79 1.34 40.27
CA MET A 503 -10.97 0.47 40.33
C MET A 503 -11.87 0.42 39.07
N HIS A 504 -11.87 1.44 38.22
CA HIS A 504 -12.58 1.41 36.93
C HIS A 504 -11.73 2.05 35.82
N SER A 505 -11.37 1.28 34.79
CA SER A 505 -10.43 1.75 33.75
C SER A 505 -10.89 1.43 32.33
N PRO A 506 -11.66 2.33 31.67
CA PRO A 506 -11.91 2.28 30.23
C PRO A 506 -10.63 2.32 29.37
N ARG A 507 -9.45 2.58 29.97
CA ARG A 507 -8.15 2.59 29.28
C ARG A 507 -7.69 1.19 28.84
N ARG A 508 -8.26 0.10 29.37
CA ARG A 508 -7.99 -1.28 28.87
C ARG A 508 -8.45 -1.43 27.42
N PHE A 509 -9.66 -0.96 27.11
CA PHE A 509 -10.19 -0.92 25.74
C PHE A 509 -9.39 0.02 24.84
N ALA A 510 -8.94 1.17 25.36
CA ALA A 510 -8.08 2.07 24.60
C ALA A 510 -6.73 1.42 24.24
N LEU A 511 -6.09 0.65 25.14
CA LEU A 511 -4.84 -0.05 24.84
C LEU A 511 -5.03 -1.16 23.80
N ALA A 512 -6.10 -1.95 23.91
CA ALA A 512 -6.44 -2.96 22.91
C ALA A 512 -6.80 -2.31 21.55
N GLY A 513 -7.51 -1.18 21.56
CA GLY A 513 -7.88 -0.39 20.37
C GLY A 513 -6.69 0.26 19.69
N THR A 514 -5.75 0.84 20.45
CA THR A 514 -4.47 1.32 19.89
C THR A 514 -3.77 0.15 19.21
N LEU A 515 -3.59 -0.99 19.91
CA LEU A 515 -3.05 -2.22 19.33
C LEU A 515 -3.84 -2.77 18.12
N ASP A 516 -5.08 -2.33 17.91
CA ASP A 516 -5.90 -2.74 16.79
C ASP A 516 -5.64 -1.93 15.49
N GLU A 517 -5.31 -0.64 15.60
CA GLU A 517 -5.35 0.31 14.48
C GLU A 517 -4.26 0.14 13.40
N TYR A 518 -3.16 -0.58 13.67
CA TYR A 518 -2.03 -0.69 12.72
C TYR A 518 -2.23 -1.71 11.58
N GLY A 519 -3.38 -2.38 11.52
CA GLY A 519 -3.67 -3.44 10.56
C GLY A 519 -3.92 -3.00 9.12
N ASP A 520 -3.87 -1.69 8.83
CA ASP A 520 -4.01 -1.11 7.50
C ASP A 520 -2.74 -0.34 7.09
N ILE A 521 -2.29 -0.61 5.87
CA ILE A 521 -1.12 -0.03 5.22
C ILE A 521 -1.44 1.35 4.63
N ARG A 522 -2.73 1.65 4.39
CA ARG A 522 -3.19 2.85 3.68
C ARG A 522 -3.18 4.08 4.61
N SER A 523 -2.56 5.18 4.18
CA SER A 523 -2.61 6.46 4.90
C SER A 523 -4.06 6.97 5.04
N ARG A 524 -4.41 7.48 6.23
CA ARG A 524 -5.69 8.17 6.44
C ARG A 524 -5.68 9.54 5.73
N PRO A 525 -6.79 9.97 5.10
CA PRO A 525 -6.97 11.35 4.65
C PRO A 525 -6.92 12.35 5.82
N ASN A 526 -6.42 13.57 5.56
CA ASN A 526 -6.09 14.54 6.62
C ASN A 526 -7.32 15.34 7.09
N ARG A 527 -8.14 14.74 7.98
CA ARG A 527 -9.44 15.27 8.47
C ARG A 527 -9.43 16.71 9.02
N GLU A 528 -8.27 17.28 9.37
CA GLU A 528 -8.14 18.68 9.78
C GLU A 528 -8.64 19.69 8.72
N LEU A 529 -8.55 19.34 7.43
CA LEU A 529 -8.98 20.21 6.34
C LEU A 529 -10.51 20.27 6.20
N ASP A 530 -11.21 19.17 6.44
CA ASP A 530 -12.66 19.09 6.26
C ASP A 530 -13.43 19.42 7.54
N THR A 531 -12.88 19.20 8.74
CA THR A 531 -13.44 19.80 9.97
C THR A 531 -13.41 21.33 9.93
N THR A 532 -12.33 21.91 9.42
CA THR A 532 -12.23 23.37 9.19
C THR A 532 -13.30 23.84 8.19
N ARG A 533 -13.59 23.07 7.14
CA ARG A 533 -14.67 23.38 6.19
C ARG A 533 -16.06 23.28 6.81
N ALA A 534 -16.36 22.21 7.55
CA ALA A 534 -17.64 22.00 8.21
C ALA A 534 -17.98 23.16 9.16
N MET A 535 -17.05 23.55 10.02
CA MET A 535 -17.23 24.71 10.90
C MET A 535 -17.48 26.03 10.14
N THR A 536 -16.88 26.23 8.96
CA THR A 536 -17.19 27.40 8.11
C THR A 536 -18.51 27.30 7.32
N ALA A 537 -19.15 26.13 7.29
CA ALA A 537 -20.49 25.94 6.73
C ALA A 537 -21.56 26.20 7.80
N GLU A 538 -21.45 25.55 8.97
CA GLU A 538 -22.37 25.73 10.11
C GLU A 538 -22.42 27.20 10.57
N ALA A 539 -21.26 27.87 10.62
CA ALA A 539 -21.18 29.30 10.95
C ALA A 539 -21.84 30.23 9.92
N ARG A 540 -22.16 29.75 8.71
CA ARG A 540 -22.92 30.50 7.68
C ARG A 540 -24.42 30.22 7.74
N GLU A 541 -24.82 28.99 8.05
CA GLU A 541 -26.24 28.66 8.23
C GLU A 541 -26.82 29.37 9.45
N LEU A 542 -26.05 29.45 10.56
CA LEU A 542 -26.40 30.22 11.76
C LEU A 542 -26.48 31.75 11.56
N GLN A 543 -25.99 32.29 10.44
CA GLN A 543 -26.14 33.72 10.10
C GLN A 543 -27.36 33.98 9.20
N ASN A 544 -27.77 33.01 8.37
CA ASN A 544 -28.92 33.17 7.46
C ASN A 544 -30.27 33.03 8.17
N THR A 545 -30.36 32.30 9.29
CA THR A 545 -31.61 32.06 10.03
C THR A 545 -32.12 33.26 10.84
N HIS A 546 -31.34 34.34 10.96
CA HIS A 546 -31.67 35.51 11.79
C HIS A 546 -32.26 36.71 11.04
N GLN A 547 -32.57 36.62 9.74
CA GLN A 547 -32.99 37.78 8.94
C GLN A 547 -34.34 37.68 8.21
N GLU A 548 -35.25 36.79 8.61
CA GLU A 548 -36.59 36.75 8.01
C GLU A 548 -37.73 36.43 8.99
N GLN A 549 -38.32 37.46 9.61
CA GLN A 549 -39.77 37.63 9.88
C GLN A 549 -40.06 38.92 10.66
N GLY A 550 -41.12 39.65 10.29
CA GLY A 550 -41.47 40.90 10.98
C GLY A 550 -42.92 41.37 10.82
N ARG A 551 -43.68 41.30 11.91
CA ARG A 551 -45.04 41.88 12.17
C ARG A 551 -46.19 41.22 11.38
N THR A 552 -47.44 41.17 11.86
CA THR A 552 -48.12 41.74 13.07
C THR A 552 -48.53 40.60 14.05
N SER A 553 -49.49 40.63 15.01
CA SER A 553 -50.55 41.59 15.42
C SER A 553 -51.03 41.45 16.88
N SER A 554 -51.29 42.58 17.54
CA SER A 554 -52.35 42.88 18.53
C SER A 554 -52.80 41.89 19.64
N SER A 555 -52.36 42.20 20.88
CA SER A 555 -53.24 42.46 22.07
C SER A 555 -53.84 41.23 22.86
N PRO A 556 -54.42 41.39 24.09
CA PRO A 556 -53.67 40.98 25.30
C PRO A 556 -54.46 40.34 26.49
N GLY A 557 -53.74 39.84 27.51
CA GLY A 557 -54.18 39.56 28.89
C GLY A 557 -53.00 38.99 29.71
N HIS A 558 -52.54 39.56 30.83
CA HIS A 558 -53.10 39.81 32.18
C HIS A 558 -52.96 38.62 33.17
N GLU A 559 -52.20 38.87 34.25
CA GLU A 559 -52.16 38.18 35.56
C GLU A 559 -51.68 36.69 35.58
N GLY A 560 -51.01 36.18 36.63
CA GLY A 560 -50.52 36.82 37.85
C GLY A 560 -49.70 35.89 38.77
N ASP A 561 -48.93 36.50 39.67
CA ASP A 561 -48.32 36.04 40.94
C ASP A 561 -48.12 34.55 41.33
N VAL A 562 -46.84 34.21 41.56
CA VAL A 562 -46.20 33.85 42.87
C VAL A 562 -46.71 32.63 43.71
N ALA A 563 -45.71 31.92 44.26
CA ALA A 563 -45.72 31.02 45.45
C ALA A 563 -45.80 29.48 45.29
N PHE A 564 -44.60 28.87 45.30
CA PHE A 564 -44.12 28.00 46.40
C PHE A 564 -44.91 26.74 46.81
N PHE A 565 -44.29 25.57 46.60
CA PHE A 565 -44.34 24.45 47.57
C PHE A 565 -43.01 23.71 47.61
N SER A 566 -42.49 23.44 48.82
CA SER A 566 -41.28 22.67 49.04
C SER A 566 -41.59 21.24 49.45
N LYS A 567 -40.70 20.30 49.09
CA LYS A 567 -40.48 19.09 49.89
C LYS A 567 -39.02 18.65 49.77
N GLU A 568 -38.49 18.11 50.86
CA GLU A 568 -37.05 17.90 51.06
C GLU A 568 -36.55 16.52 50.62
N GLN A 569 -35.29 16.51 50.21
CA GLN A 569 -34.26 15.48 50.47
C GLN A 569 -34.66 14.00 50.47
N SER A 570 -34.17 13.26 49.47
CA SER A 570 -33.35 12.07 49.72
C SER A 570 -32.36 11.88 48.56
N ALA A 571 -31.24 11.20 48.79
CA ALA A 571 -30.13 11.15 47.84
C ALA A 571 -29.98 9.78 47.16
N THR A 572 -29.89 9.79 45.83
CA THR A 572 -29.17 8.79 45.02
C THR A 572 -28.73 9.46 43.72
N GLY A 573 -27.44 9.42 43.40
CA GLY A 573 -26.92 9.95 42.14
C GLY A 573 -27.09 8.95 41.00
N SER A 574 -28.15 9.10 40.20
CA SER A 574 -28.31 8.36 38.95
C SER A 574 -27.45 8.99 37.84
N HIS A 575 -26.31 8.36 37.53
CA HIS A 575 -25.62 8.61 36.26
C HIS A 575 -26.55 8.21 35.09
N PRO A 576 -26.75 9.07 34.08
CA PRO A 576 -27.41 8.67 32.83
C PRO A 576 -26.49 7.75 32.00
N ASP A 577 -27.00 6.57 31.65
CA ASP A 577 -26.70 5.72 30.48
C ASP A 577 -25.29 5.77 29.85
N LEU A 578 -24.26 5.44 30.64
CA LEU A 578 -22.87 5.30 30.15
C LEU A 578 -22.69 4.18 29.10
N GLU A 579 -23.65 3.24 28.99
CA GLU A 579 -23.63 2.20 27.95
C GLU A 579 -23.81 2.76 26.52
N THR A 580 -24.38 3.95 26.36
CA THR A 580 -24.58 4.56 25.03
C THR A 580 -23.29 5.21 24.51
N ASP A 581 -22.52 5.86 25.40
CA ASP A 581 -21.22 6.47 25.07
C ASP A 581 -20.15 5.42 24.70
N MET A 582 -20.27 4.19 25.21
CA MET A 582 -19.37 3.06 24.88
C MET A 582 -19.38 2.67 23.39
N PHE A 583 -20.35 3.13 22.60
CA PHE A 583 -20.45 2.87 21.16
C PHE A 583 -20.12 4.07 20.25
N GLN A 584 -19.67 5.22 20.79
CA GLN A 584 -19.57 6.48 20.02
C GLN A 584 -18.23 7.26 20.08
N TRP A 585 -17.07 6.60 20.14
CA TRP A 585 -15.76 7.30 20.08
C TRP A 585 -14.82 6.82 18.94
N PRO A 586 -13.98 7.72 18.37
CA PRO A 586 -13.98 7.97 16.92
C PRO A 586 -12.85 7.26 16.13
N PHE A 587 -12.54 6.01 16.47
CA PHE A 587 -11.47 5.23 15.81
C PHE A 587 -12.00 4.09 14.93
N ILE A 588 -13.31 3.82 15.00
CA ILE A 588 -14.03 2.98 14.04
C ILE A 588 -14.69 3.89 13.01
N ASP A 589 -14.12 3.95 11.80
CA ASP A 589 -14.74 4.61 10.67
C ASP A 589 -15.34 3.58 9.69
N ALA A 590 -16.60 3.78 9.31
CA ALA A 590 -17.31 2.97 8.33
C ALA A 590 -16.72 3.09 6.92
N SER A 591 -15.82 4.05 6.66
CA SER A 591 -15.02 4.14 5.44
C SER A 591 -14.21 2.87 5.13
N TRP A 592 -13.92 2.00 6.12
CA TRP A 592 -13.40 0.63 5.87
C TRP A 592 -14.34 -0.28 5.04
N SER A 593 -15.60 0.09 4.87
CA SER A 593 -16.54 -0.55 3.95
C SER A 593 -16.70 0.19 2.61
N VAL A 594 -16.30 1.47 2.54
CA VAL A 594 -16.31 2.32 1.34
C VAL A 594 -14.99 2.16 0.60
N GLY A 595 -14.91 1.11 -0.22
CA GLY A 595 -13.69 0.76 -0.96
C GLY A 595 -13.25 1.88 -1.90
N PHE A 596 -12.10 2.50 -1.59
CA PHE A 596 -11.58 3.74 -2.19
C PHE A 596 -12.63 4.86 -2.20
N ASP A 597 -12.67 5.67 -1.13
CA ASP A 597 -13.45 6.91 -1.14
C ASP A 597 -13.05 7.78 -2.34
N ALA A 598 -13.98 7.85 -3.28
CA ALA A 598 -13.92 8.62 -4.51
C ALA A 598 -15.03 9.69 -4.54
N GLY A 599 -15.57 10.08 -3.37
CA GLY A 599 -16.69 11.01 -3.26
C GLY A 599 -18.01 10.45 -3.79
N LEU A 600 -18.20 9.13 -3.73
CA LEU A 600 -19.36 8.43 -4.31
C LEU A 600 -20.49 8.13 -3.31
N ASP A 601 -20.36 8.62 -2.07
CA ASP A 601 -21.38 8.56 -1.01
C ASP A 601 -22.61 9.42 -1.37
N GLY A 602 -23.43 8.85 -2.26
CA GLY A 602 -24.60 9.48 -2.87
C GLY A 602 -25.04 8.80 -4.17
N LEU A 603 -24.12 8.13 -4.90
CA LEU A 603 -24.49 7.46 -6.17
C LEU A 603 -25.57 6.39 -5.98
N TRP A 604 -25.51 5.59 -4.91
CA TRP A 604 -26.49 4.52 -4.68
C TRP A 604 -27.91 5.06 -4.46
N HIS A 605 -28.06 6.20 -3.77
CA HIS A 605 -29.36 6.86 -3.58
C HIS A 605 -29.92 7.52 -4.86
N HIS A 606 -29.06 7.87 -5.83
CA HIS A 606 -29.47 8.45 -7.11
C HIS A 606 -29.47 7.47 -8.30
N SER A 607 -29.01 6.23 -8.10
CA SER A 607 -28.88 5.21 -9.16
C SER A 607 -30.21 4.66 -9.69
N GLY A 608 -31.34 4.95 -9.04
CA GLY A 608 -32.67 4.46 -9.42
C GLY A 608 -32.89 2.95 -9.21
N LEU A 609 -31.92 2.23 -8.63
CA LEU A 609 -31.95 0.77 -8.43
C LEU A 609 -32.69 0.33 -7.16
N PHE A 610 -33.11 1.26 -6.31
CA PHE A 610 -33.98 1.01 -5.17
C PHE A 610 -35.35 1.67 -5.41
N ASP A 611 -36.40 0.86 -5.57
CA ASP A 611 -37.79 1.31 -5.42
C ASP A 611 -38.16 1.34 -3.92
N PRO A 612 -38.45 2.51 -3.32
CA PRO A 612 -38.80 2.59 -1.91
C PRO A 612 -40.13 1.91 -1.53
N ASN A 613 -40.98 1.58 -2.52
CA ASN A 613 -42.38 1.18 -2.29
C ASN A 613 -42.67 -0.32 -2.48
N SER A 614 -41.67 -1.19 -2.27
CA SER A 614 -41.85 -2.66 -2.26
C SER A 614 -42.81 -3.18 -1.16
N ALA A 615 -43.26 -2.31 -0.24
CA ALA A 615 -44.17 -2.65 0.85
C ALA A 615 -45.68 -2.57 0.50
N MET A 616 -46.07 -2.19 -0.74
CA MET A 616 -47.46 -2.16 -1.19
C MET A 616 -47.66 -2.57 -2.66
N ARG A 617 -47.49 -3.88 -2.95
CA ARG A 617 -48.09 -4.57 -4.10
C ARG A 617 -48.42 -6.02 -3.75
#